data_AF-A0A7T7KK59-F1
#
_entry.id   AF-A0A7T7KK59-F1
#
_cell.length_a   1.000
_cell.length_b   1.000
_cell.length_c   1.000
_cell.angle_alpha   90.00
_cell.angle_beta   90.00
_cell.angle_gamma   90.00
#
_symmetry.space_group_name_H-M   'P 1'
#
loop_
_entity.id
_entity.type
_entity.pdbx_description
1 polymer ?
#
loop_
_entity_poly.entity_id
_entity_poly.type
_entity_poly.pdbx_seq_one_letter_code
_entity_poly.pdbx_strand_id
1 'polypeptide(L)'
;MTYTPEDMRKAATAFDECDLSAMLRAGADAMEREKQARNQALEEAAQTADKRATECHECVIQAQRAELERLRAELAALKQQEPVAYVTRNGVQAMRKDRVDAYLTDFCHYQDEKYPVPLYAAPVPAVDASALIEALKQIANGDGVYGAQAHEYKQIARAALASHASNPVEQETGEGAP
;
A
#
# COMPACT_ATOMS: atom_id res chain seq x y z
N MET A 1 -80.59 -16.71 -41.09
CA MET A 1 -79.94 -15.75 -42.00
C MET A 1 -78.96 -16.53 -42.86
N THR A 2 -79.25 -16.72 -44.15
CA THR A 2 -78.38 -17.43 -45.08
C THR A 2 -77.53 -16.41 -45.82
N TYR A 3 -76.21 -16.39 -45.57
CA TYR A 3 -75.28 -15.54 -46.30
C TYR A 3 -75.14 -16.03 -47.73
N THR A 4 -75.22 -15.12 -48.70
CA THR A 4 -75.06 -15.48 -50.11
C THR A 4 -73.57 -15.57 -50.47
N PRO A 5 -73.20 -16.35 -51.48
CA PRO A 5 -71.83 -16.39 -51.99
C PRO A 5 -71.29 -15.01 -52.41
N GLU A 6 -72.15 -14.08 -52.82
CA GLU A 6 -71.76 -12.70 -53.12
C GLU A 6 -71.42 -11.89 -51.86
N ASP A 7 -72.13 -12.12 -50.75
CA ASP A 7 -71.82 -11.48 -49.46
C ASP A 7 -70.45 -11.93 -48.94
N MET A 8 -70.11 -13.21 -49.11
CA MET A 8 -68.77 -13.71 -48.77
C MET A 8 -67.69 -13.15 -49.70
N ARG A 9 -67.98 -12.98 -51.00
CA ARG A 9 -67.03 -12.40 -51.95
C ARG A 9 -66.76 -10.91 -51.68
N LYS A 10 -67.80 -10.15 -51.34
CA LYS A 10 -67.68 -8.74 -50.91
C LYS A 10 -66.96 -8.60 -49.58
N ALA A 11 -67.21 -9.48 -48.61
CA ALA A 11 -66.48 -9.50 -47.35
C ALA A 11 -64.99 -9.86 -47.55
N ALA A 12 -64.68 -10.77 -48.48
CA ALA A 12 -63.31 -11.15 -48.81
C ALA A 12 -62.54 -10.04 -49.56
N THR A 13 -63.20 -9.27 -50.43
CA THR A 13 -62.57 -8.11 -51.10
C THR A 13 -62.50 -6.86 -50.21
N ALA A 14 -63.30 -6.79 -49.14
CA ALA A 14 -63.24 -5.70 -48.16
C ALA A 14 -62.03 -5.81 -47.22
N PHE A 15 -61.47 -7.01 -47.07
CA PHE A 15 -60.09 -7.20 -46.59
C PHE A 15 -59.14 -6.96 -47.78
N ASP A 16 -59.07 -5.71 -48.18
CA ASP A 16 -58.28 -5.25 -49.31
C ASP A 16 -56.79 -5.54 -49.05
N GLU A 17 -56.05 -5.98 -50.07
CA GLU A 17 -54.61 -6.29 -49.96
C GLU A 17 -53.77 -5.08 -49.47
N CYS A 18 -54.34 -3.87 -49.58
CA CYS A 18 -53.82 -2.63 -49.00
C CYS A 18 -53.74 -2.62 -47.47
N ASP A 19 -54.71 -3.22 -46.76
CA ASP A 19 -54.74 -3.19 -45.29
C ASP A 19 -53.69 -4.11 -44.67
N LEU A 20 -53.50 -5.31 -45.24
CA LEU A 20 -52.46 -6.23 -44.78
C LEU A 20 -51.06 -5.65 -45.06
N SER A 21 -50.86 -5.04 -46.23
CA SER A 21 -49.60 -4.40 -46.59
C SER A 21 -49.27 -3.22 -45.67
N ALA A 22 -50.26 -2.42 -45.28
CA ALA A 22 -50.09 -1.32 -44.33
C ALA A 22 -49.72 -1.82 -42.92
N MET A 23 -50.40 -2.87 -42.44
CA MET A 23 -50.07 -3.48 -41.15
C MET A 23 -48.65 -4.08 -41.11
N LEU A 24 -48.22 -4.75 -42.19
CA LEU A 24 -46.87 -5.32 -42.27
C LEU A 24 -45.78 -4.24 -42.29
N ARG A 25 -46.00 -3.13 -43.02
CA ARG A 25 -45.08 -1.98 -42.99
C ARG A 25 -45.03 -1.32 -41.61
N ALA A 26 -46.19 -1.09 -40.99
CA ALA A 26 -46.25 -0.54 -39.64
C ALA A 26 -45.54 -1.43 -38.61
N GLY A 27 -45.66 -2.75 -38.74
CA GLY A 27 -44.93 -3.73 -37.93
C GLY A 27 -43.42 -3.69 -38.17
N ALA A 28 -42.98 -3.62 -39.42
CA ALA A 28 -41.56 -3.48 -39.77
C ALA A 28 -40.96 -2.18 -39.24
N ASP A 29 -41.68 -1.06 -39.37
CA ASP A 29 -41.26 0.25 -38.86
C ASP A 29 -41.24 0.29 -37.33
N ALA A 30 -42.15 -0.43 -36.66
CA ALA A 30 -42.13 -0.57 -35.20
C ALA A 30 -40.91 -1.39 -34.74
N MET A 31 -40.63 -2.51 -35.43
CA MET A 31 -39.48 -3.35 -35.14
C MET A 31 -38.15 -2.62 -35.40
N GLU A 32 -38.03 -1.86 -36.49
CA GLU A 32 -36.81 -1.11 -36.77
C GLU A 32 -36.62 0.04 -35.76
N ARG A 33 -37.70 0.69 -35.32
CA ARG A 33 -37.63 1.68 -34.23
C ARG A 33 -37.18 1.06 -32.91
N GLU A 34 -37.71 -0.12 -32.55
CA GLU A 34 -37.29 -0.83 -31.34
C GLU A 34 -35.81 -1.25 -31.42
N LYS A 35 -35.38 -1.75 -32.58
CA LYS A 35 -33.99 -2.11 -32.84
C LYS A 35 -33.06 -0.90 -32.77
N GLN A 36 -33.46 0.25 -33.33
CA GLN A 36 -32.70 1.50 -33.23
C GLN A 36 -32.60 1.97 -31.78
N ALA A 37 -33.71 1.96 -31.04
CA ALA A 37 -33.72 2.32 -29.62
C ALA A 37 -32.83 1.40 -28.78
N ARG A 38 -32.85 0.09 -29.05
CA ARG A 38 -31.98 -0.88 -28.39
C ARG A 38 -30.50 -0.63 -28.71
N ASN A 39 -30.17 -0.36 -29.97
CA ASN A 39 -28.79 -0.07 -30.37
C ASN A 39 -28.28 1.23 -29.72
N GLN A 40 -29.10 2.28 -29.68
CA GLN A 40 -28.76 3.53 -28.98
C GLN A 40 -28.54 3.28 -27.48
N ALA A 41 -29.42 2.53 -26.83
CA ALA A 41 -29.25 2.19 -25.41
C ALA A 41 -27.98 1.37 -25.15
N LEU A 42 -27.58 0.48 -26.07
CA LEU A 42 -26.33 -0.27 -25.96
C LEU A 42 -25.11 0.63 -26.15
N GLU A 43 -25.13 1.58 -27.08
CA GLU A 43 -24.05 2.54 -27.28
C GLU A 43 -23.87 3.46 -26.06
N GLU A 44 -24.97 3.97 -25.49
CA GLU A 44 -24.94 4.76 -24.25
C GLU A 44 -24.41 3.94 -23.06
N ALA A 45 -24.84 2.69 -22.92
CA ALA A 45 -24.34 1.78 -21.89
C ALA A 45 -22.84 1.49 -22.05
N ALA A 46 -22.36 1.32 -23.29
CA ALA A 46 -20.94 1.12 -23.56
C ALA A 46 -20.10 2.36 -23.21
N GLN A 47 -20.55 3.55 -23.62
CA GLN A 47 -19.86 4.80 -23.30
C GLN A 47 -19.82 5.09 -21.79
N THR A 48 -20.90 4.79 -21.07
CA THR A 48 -20.93 4.98 -19.61
C THR A 48 -20.05 3.97 -18.89
N ALA A 49 -19.98 2.72 -19.35
CA ALA A 49 -19.06 1.72 -18.82
C ALA A 49 -17.59 2.11 -19.04
N ASP A 50 -17.25 2.62 -20.21
CA ASP A 50 -15.88 3.06 -20.55
C ASP A 50 -15.45 4.25 -19.68
N LYS A 51 -16.30 5.27 -19.54
CA LYS A 51 -16.05 6.41 -18.63
C LYS A 51 -15.80 5.97 -17.19
N ARG A 52 -16.62 5.06 -16.66
CA ARG A 52 -16.44 4.51 -15.31
C ARG A 52 -15.16 3.70 -15.19
N ALA A 53 -14.80 2.96 -16.23
CA ALA A 53 -13.54 2.22 -16.25
C ALA A 53 -12.35 3.18 -16.20
N THR A 54 -12.35 4.26 -16.99
CA THR A 54 -11.28 5.27 -16.97
C THR A 54 -11.17 5.99 -15.62
N GLU A 55 -12.30 6.41 -15.04
CA GLU A 55 -12.33 7.05 -13.71
C GLU A 55 -11.79 6.13 -12.62
N CYS A 56 -12.13 4.84 -12.66
CA CYS A 56 -11.62 3.84 -11.74
C CYS A 56 -10.10 3.65 -11.88
N HIS A 57 -9.59 3.56 -13.12
CA HIS A 57 -8.16 3.42 -13.38
C HIS A 57 -7.37 4.65 -12.92
N GLU A 58 -7.87 5.86 -13.18
CA GLU A 58 -7.22 7.09 -12.73
C GLU A 58 -7.13 7.17 -11.20
N CYS A 59 -8.21 6.81 -10.49
CA CYS A 59 -8.21 6.75 -9.03
C CYS A 59 -7.13 5.78 -8.50
N VAL A 60 -7.02 4.59 -9.09
CA VAL A 60 -6.01 3.58 -8.70
C VAL A 60 -4.60 4.09 -8.96
N ILE A 61 -4.35 4.70 -10.11
CA ILE A 61 -3.04 5.27 -10.45
C ILE A 61 -2.65 6.39 -9.48
N GLN A 62 -3.60 7.27 -9.13
CA GLN A 62 -3.34 8.35 -8.17
C GLN A 62 -3.02 7.80 -6.76
N ALA A 63 -3.77 6.80 -6.29
CA ALA A 63 -3.49 6.15 -5.01
C ALA A 63 -2.10 5.50 -4.98
N GLN A 64 -1.72 4.79 -6.05
CA GLN A 64 -0.39 4.18 -6.16
C GLN A 64 0.74 5.22 -6.20
N ARG A 65 0.54 6.36 -6.87
CA ARG A 65 1.52 7.46 -6.89
C ARG A 65 1.70 8.08 -5.50
N ALA A 66 0.61 8.31 -4.77
CA ALA A 66 0.68 8.84 -3.41
C ALA A 66 1.45 7.89 -2.48
N GLU A 67 1.21 6.58 -2.61
CA GLU A 67 1.92 5.57 -1.83
C GLU A 67 3.42 5.50 -2.17
N LEU A 68 3.78 5.60 -3.46
CA LEU A 68 5.17 5.66 -3.88
C LEU A 68 5.90 6.90 -3.33
N GLU A 69 5.25 8.06 -3.33
CA GLU A 69 5.83 9.28 -2.75
C GLU A 69 5.97 9.16 -1.22
N ARG A 70 5.02 8.54 -0.52
CA ARG A 70 5.12 8.23 0.91
C ARG A 70 6.33 7.34 1.19
N LEU A 71 6.47 6.23 0.49
CA LEU A 71 7.59 5.30 0.64
C LEU A 71 8.94 5.95 0.29
N ARG A 72 8.98 6.84 -0.71
CA ARG A 72 10.18 7.63 -1.03
C ARG A 72 10.56 8.57 0.08
N ALA A 73 9.59 9.25 0.70
CA ALA A 73 9.82 10.13 1.85
C ALA A 73 10.33 9.33 3.06
N GLU A 74 9.73 8.18 3.37
CA GLU A 74 10.20 7.28 4.42
C GLU A 74 11.63 6.79 4.17
N LEU A 75 11.95 6.39 2.94
CA LEU A 75 13.30 5.95 2.55
C LEU A 75 14.31 7.11 2.61
N ALA A 76 13.91 8.33 2.22
CA ALA A 76 14.74 9.52 2.36
C ALA A 76 15.03 9.84 3.84
N ALA A 77 14.01 9.73 4.71
CA ALA A 77 14.18 9.90 6.15
C ALA A 77 15.11 8.83 6.75
N LEU A 78 14.96 7.56 6.35
CA LEU A 78 15.86 6.48 6.75
C LEU A 78 17.30 6.71 6.27
N LYS A 79 17.50 7.23 5.05
CA LYS A 79 18.83 7.56 4.52
C LYS A 79 19.52 8.73 5.22
N GLN A 80 18.75 9.65 5.79
CA GLN A 80 19.30 10.75 6.59
C GLN A 80 19.75 10.30 7.98
N GLN A 81 19.31 9.12 8.44
CA GLN A 81 19.83 8.55 9.68
C GLN A 81 21.32 8.23 9.50
N GLU A 82 22.15 8.80 10.36
CA GLU A 82 23.54 8.38 10.42
C GLU A 82 23.59 6.92 10.91
N PRO A 83 24.37 6.05 10.25
CA PRO A 83 24.55 4.69 10.73
C PRO A 83 25.18 4.69 12.11
N VAL A 84 24.60 3.91 13.02
CA VAL A 84 25.02 3.81 14.42
C VAL A 84 26.33 3.03 14.53
N ALA A 85 26.51 2.04 13.66
CA ALA A 85 27.73 1.27 13.54
C ALA A 85 27.93 0.81 12.11
N TYR A 86 29.13 0.33 11.81
CA TYR A 86 29.42 -0.40 10.60
C TYR A 86 29.84 -1.80 10.98
N VAL A 87 29.45 -2.81 10.21
CA VAL A 87 29.89 -4.19 10.44
C VAL A 87 30.57 -4.73 9.21
N THR A 88 31.53 -5.62 9.42
CA THR A 88 32.05 -6.46 8.35
C THR A 88 30.90 -7.31 7.78
N ARG A 89 30.91 -7.63 6.47
CA ARG A 89 29.83 -8.40 5.81
C ARG A 89 29.50 -9.74 6.48
N ASN A 90 30.46 -10.34 7.17
CA ASN A 90 30.26 -11.58 7.96
C ASN A 90 29.60 -11.35 9.33
N GLY A 91 29.29 -10.11 9.72
CA GLY A 91 28.60 -9.77 10.97
C GLY A 91 29.42 -9.97 12.24
N VAL A 92 30.70 -10.33 12.13
CA VAL A 92 31.51 -10.77 13.27
C VAL A 92 32.12 -9.61 14.06
N GLN A 93 32.37 -8.46 13.43
CA GLN A 93 33.03 -7.34 14.08
C GLN A 93 32.33 -6.01 13.81
N ALA A 94 31.98 -5.31 14.90
CA ALA A 94 31.54 -3.92 14.87
C ALA A 94 32.77 -3.01 14.67
N MET A 95 32.67 -2.14 13.68
CA MET A 95 33.64 -1.10 13.36
C MET A 95 33.14 0.24 13.90
N ARG A 96 34.04 0.99 14.55
CA ARG A 96 33.75 2.35 14.99
C ARG A 96 33.71 3.31 13.80
N LYS A 97 32.79 4.28 13.85
CA LYS A 97 32.53 5.28 12.80
C LYS A 97 33.79 6.06 12.39
N ASP A 98 34.67 6.35 13.34
CA ASP A 98 35.95 7.08 13.15
C ASP A 98 37.03 6.30 12.38
N ARG A 99 36.87 4.97 12.23
CA ARG A 99 37.81 4.12 11.47
C ARG A 99 37.31 3.74 10.08
N VAL A 100 36.12 4.17 9.70
CA VAL A 100 35.53 3.84 8.39
C VAL A 100 36.26 4.57 7.27
N ASP A 101 36.59 5.85 7.49
CA ASP A 101 37.32 6.67 6.50
C ASP A 101 38.72 6.13 6.23
N ALA A 102 39.45 5.71 7.27
CA ALA A 102 40.77 5.08 7.13
C ALA A 102 40.72 3.77 6.34
N TYR A 103 39.62 3.01 6.45
CA TYR A 103 39.42 1.78 5.66
C TYR A 103 39.04 2.08 4.20
N LEU A 104 38.32 3.18 3.94
CA LEU A 104 37.90 3.59 2.60
C LEU A 104 39.04 4.23 1.79
N THR A 105 39.96 4.94 2.43
CA THR A 105 41.06 5.62 1.73
C THR A 105 42.29 4.73 1.50
N ASP A 106 42.63 3.83 2.43
CA ASP A 106 43.91 3.10 2.38
C ASP A 106 43.82 1.74 1.64
N PHE A 107 42.63 1.23 1.32
CA PHE A 107 42.44 -0.13 0.79
C PHE A 107 41.71 -0.22 -0.56
N CYS A 108 41.84 0.80 -1.43
CA CYS A 108 41.30 0.81 -2.80
C CYS A 108 41.83 -0.29 -3.76
N HIS A 109 42.57 -1.28 -3.26
CA HIS A 109 43.14 -2.37 -4.07
C HIS A 109 42.79 -3.79 -3.62
N TYR A 110 41.95 -3.97 -2.60
CA TYR A 110 41.48 -5.33 -2.27
C TYR A 110 40.18 -5.64 -3.02
N GLN A 111 40.37 -6.29 -4.16
CA GLN A 111 39.38 -7.18 -4.75
C GLN A 111 38.92 -8.18 -3.67
N ASP A 112 37.61 -8.43 -3.64
CA ASP A 112 36.89 -9.40 -2.81
C ASP A 112 36.27 -8.90 -1.48
N GLU A 113 34.94 -8.72 -1.54
CA GLU A 113 33.94 -9.02 -0.50
C GLU A 113 33.91 -8.24 0.82
N LYS A 114 34.78 -7.26 1.04
CA LYS A 114 35.04 -6.71 2.39
C LYS A 114 34.53 -5.29 2.67
N TYR A 115 33.40 -4.88 2.08
CA TYR A 115 32.84 -3.55 2.38
C TYR A 115 32.08 -3.54 3.71
N PRO A 116 32.30 -2.53 4.57
CA PRO A 116 31.54 -2.35 5.79
C PRO A 116 30.07 -2.05 5.46
N VAL A 117 29.15 -2.81 6.04
CA VAL A 117 27.71 -2.62 5.90
C VAL A 117 27.25 -1.66 7.01
N PRO A 118 26.57 -0.55 6.67
CA PRO A 118 26.01 0.34 7.68
C PRO A 118 24.89 -0.37 8.45
N LEU A 119 24.97 -0.38 9.77
CA LEU A 119 23.87 -0.72 10.66
C LEU A 119 23.17 0.58 11.08
N TYR A 120 21.97 0.74 10.55
CA TYR A 120 21.04 1.76 11.03
C TYR A 120 20.34 1.23 12.28
N ALA A 121 20.09 2.09 13.26
CA ALA A 121 19.16 1.73 14.31
C ALA A 121 17.82 1.45 13.64
N ALA A 122 17.28 0.24 13.80
CA ALA A 122 15.86 0.08 13.54
C ALA A 122 15.14 1.10 14.44
N PRO A 123 14.15 1.85 13.93
CA PRO A 123 13.27 2.59 14.81
C PRO A 123 12.65 1.55 15.73
N VAL A 124 13.15 1.47 16.96
CA VAL A 124 12.51 0.68 18.00
C VAL A 124 11.13 1.34 18.11
N PRO A 125 10.02 0.62 17.93
CA PRO A 125 8.73 1.19 18.29
C PRO A 125 8.88 1.75 19.71
N ALA A 126 8.10 2.76 20.09
CA ALA A 126 8.06 3.22 21.48
C ALA A 126 7.48 2.09 22.37
N VAL A 127 8.25 1.02 22.52
CA VAL A 127 8.05 -0.03 23.49
C VAL A 127 8.39 0.65 24.79
N ASP A 128 7.42 0.64 25.69
CA ASP A 128 7.58 1.13 27.04
C ASP A 128 8.94 0.69 27.59
N ALA A 129 9.85 1.65 27.74
CA ALA A 129 11.22 1.42 28.17
C ALA A 129 11.26 0.84 29.60
N SER A 130 10.13 0.84 30.32
CA SER A 130 9.98 0.25 31.64
C SER A 130 10.49 -1.20 31.69
N ALA A 131 10.12 -2.05 30.73
CA ALA A 131 10.53 -3.45 30.71
C ALA A 131 12.05 -3.62 30.53
N LEU A 132 12.65 -2.77 29.70
CA LEU A 132 14.10 -2.76 29.47
C LEU A 132 14.86 -2.23 30.70
N ILE A 133 14.34 -1.17 31.32
CA ILE A 133 14.90 -0.58 32.55
C ILE A 133 14.83 -1.60 33.70
N GLU A 134 13.71 -2.31 33.86
CA GLU A 134 13.56 -3.36 34.87
C GLU A 134 14.50 -4.54 34.63
N ALA A 135 14.66 -4.98 33.38
CA ALA A 135 15.65 -6.01 33.04
C ALA A 135 17.08 -5.57 33.37
N LEU A 136 17.45 -4.31 33.07
CA LEU A 136 18.77 -3.75 33.40
C LEU A 136 18.98 -3.65 34.92
N LYS A 137 17.94 -3.31 35.70
CA LYS A 137 18.00 -3.30 37.17
C LYS A 137 18.26 -4.70 37.73
N GLN A 138 17.53 -5.70 37.24
CA GLN A 138 17.74 -7.10 37.64
C GLN A 138 19.18 -7.55 37.36
N ILE A 139 19.71 -7.24 36.18
CA ILE A 139 21.12 -7.54 35.83
C ILE A 139 22.09 -6.79 36.75
N ALA A 140 21.88 -5.50 37.00
CA ALA A 140 22.74 -4.67 37.85
C ALA A 140 22.77 -5.12 39.31
N ASN A 141 21.65 -5.64 39.81
CA ASN A 141 21.49 -6.23 41.14
C ASN A 141 22.05 -7.65 41.20
N GLY A 142 22.16 -8.33 40.05
CA GLY A 142 22.62 -9.70 39.96
C GLY A 142 21.52 -10.73 40.18
N ASP A 143 20.27 -10.34 39.96
CA ASP A 143 19.13 -11.24 39.97
C ASP A 143 19.10 -12.00 38.64
N GLY A 144 19.48 -13.29 38.65
CA GLY A 144 19.47 -14.13 37.45
C GLY A 144 20.46 -15.31 37.45
N VAL A 145 20.49 -16.02 36.32
CA VAL A 145 21.23 -17.29 36.09
C VAL A 145 22.76 -17.09 35.95
N TYR A 146 23.21 -15.84 35.82
CA TYR A 146 24.60 -15.54 35.55
C TYR A 146 25.41 -15.53 36.86
N GLY A 147 26.16 -16.61 37.08
CA GLY A 147 27.10 -16.76 38.20
C GLY A 147 28.28 -15.77 38.16
N ALA A 148 29.40 -16.07 38.81
CA ALA A 148 30.53 -15.16 39.04
C ALA A 148 31.12 -14.40 37.81
N GLN A 149 30.80 -14.79 36.58
CA GLN A 149 31.10 -14.06 35.34
C GLN A 149 30.21 -12.81 35.13
N ALA A 150 29.24 -12.56 36.01
CA ALA A 150 28.30 -11.44 35.91
C ALA A 150 28.88 -10.06 36.26
N HIS A 151 30.16 -9.94 36.62
CA HIS A 151 30.70 -8.64 37.04
C HIS A 151 30.68 -7.60 35.92
N GLU A 152 31.13 -7.97 34.72
CA GLU A 152 31.17 -7.07 33.56
C GLU A 152 29.75 -6.69 33.13
N TYR A 153 28.84 -7.65 33.06
CA TYR A 153 27.43 -7.39 32.74
C TYR A 153 26.74 -6.46 33.76
N LYS A 154 27.04 -6.62 35.06
CA LYS A 154 26.57 -5.71 36.12
C LYS A 154 27.10 -4.29 35.92
N GLN A 155 28.37 -4.13 35.57
CA GLN A 155 28.96 -2.81 35.32
C GLN A 155 28.35 -2.15 34.09
N ILE A 156 28.16 -2.90 33.00
CA ILE A 156 27.50 -2.41 31.78
C ILE A 156 26.06 -1.99 32.07
N ALA A 157 25.30 -2.79 32.82
CA ALA A 157 23.92 -2.47 33.19
C ALA A 157 23.83 -1.22 34.08
N ARG A 158 24.74 -1.07 35.06
CA ARG A 158 24.81 0.14 35.90
C ARG A 158 25.18 1.38 35.10
N ALA A 159 26.13 1.27 34.18
CA ALA A 159 26.51 2.37 33.29
C ALA A 159 25.35 2.80 32.38
N ALA A 160 24.62 1.83 31.82
CA ALA A 160 23.42 2.09 31.02
C ALA A 160 22.31 2.78 31.83
N LEU A 161 22.02 2.31 33.05
CA LEU A 161 21.06 2.94 33.96
C LEU A 161 21.47 4.35 34.38
N ALA A 162 22.75 4.57 34.67
CA ALA A 162 23.27 5.89 35.01
C ALA A 162 23.16 6.86 33.82
N SER A 163 23.47 6.39 32.61
CA SER A 163 23.32 7.19 31.39
C SER A 163 21.86 7.55 31.11
N HIS A 164 20.92 6.63 31.36
CA HIS A 164 19.48 6.90 31.23
C HIS A 164 18.97 7.88 32.29
N ALA A 165 19.44 7.79 33.54
CA ALA A 165 19.08 8.74 34.59
C ALA A 165 19.64 10.16 34.33
N SER A 166 20.76 10.26 33.63
CA SER A 166 21.42 11.53 33.31
C SER A 166 20.82 12.25 32.10
N ASN A 167 20.15 11.52 31.22
CA ASN A 167 19.39 12.05 30.08
C ASN A 167 17.95 11.55 30.19
N PRO A 168 17.10 12.14 31.05
CA PRO A 168 15.67 11.94 30.93
C PRO A 168 15.27 12.50 29.56
N VAL A 169 15.06 11.61 28.59
CA VAL A 169 14.42 11.98 27.33
C VAL A 169 13.08 12.56 27.73
N GLU A 170 12.92 13.87 27.55
CA GLU A 170 11.68 14.60 27.74
C GLU A 170 10.61 13.90 26.90
N GLN A 171 9.79 13.08 27.57
CA GLN A 171 8.49 12.71 27.09
C GLN A 171 7.62 13.96 27.20
N GLU A 172 7.76 14.90 26.26
CA GLU A 172 6.69 15.85 25.98
C GLU A 172 5.54 15.07 25.35
N THR A 173 4.72 14.46 26.20
CA THR A 173 3.34 14.13 25.84
C THR A 173 2.60 15.45 25.67
N GLY A 174 2.53 15.92 24.43
CA GLY A 174 1.54 16.89 24.01
C GLY A 174 0.15 16.26 24.16
N GLU A 175 -0.44 16.38 25.35
CA GLU A 175 -1.84 16.06 25.60
C GLU A 175 -2.55 17.38 25.91
N GLY A 176 -3.38 17.80 24.95
CA GLY A 176 -4.05 19.08 24.92
C GLY A 176 -4.97 19.29 26.12
N ALA A 177 -4.87 20.48 26.70
CA ALA A 177 -5.91 21.05 27.54
C ALA A 177 -7.10 21.52 26.65
N PRO A 178 -8.34 21.49 27.17
CA PRO A 178 -9.57 21.77 26.42
C PRO A 178 -9.73 23.23 25.96
#